data_AF-A0A1Q5DTQ7-F1
#
_entry.id   AF-A0A1Q5DTQ7-F1
#
_cell.length_a   1.000
_cell.length_b   1.000
_cell.length_c   1.000
_cell.angle_alpha   90.00
_cell.angle_beta   90.00
_cell.angle_gamma   90.00
#
_symmetry.space_group_name_H-M   'P 1'
#
loop_
_entity.id
_entity.type
_entity.pdbx_description
1 polymer ?
#
loop_
_entity_poly.entity_id
_entity_poly.type
_entity_poly.pdbx_seq_one_letter_code
_entity_poly.pdbx_strand_id
1 'polypeptide(L)'
;MNRTDHLTEEQFVRLSGAGTGPTARLHLAGCEPCQEQAASWTRLAEAAADADLLLTREATAPPSFDALLGGRLPARAAAAEPVRRAAAEPVRRPVAEPVCAPVAAAVPRPVAGTVWSRSRVWRIARQLTVRQVGMLPRSLGPITFVGLLLAGAVALLSPPGYADRLGAAAISLVVLLGSLGVVSSRRDPRKELLQALPVPPVTVFLARVTLVLAADLVGGLLVSVASGLLGGPAVGEVIAGWLGPALLSAGLAMVVAVWKAPWLGLTAGGGLWLTGTFVTLPHTGRRPVGLGSLLIDLWTTGPLTVAAGLLLVGCAVRLVALPGRSVREG
;
A
#
# COMPACT_ATOMS: atom_id res chain seq x y z
N MET A 1 12.60 -36.77 18.33
CA MET A 1 12.29 -35.67 19.26
C MET A 1 12.03 -36.30 20.60
N ASN A 2 12.76 -35.89 21.63
CA ASN A 2 12.49 -36.36 22.98
C ASN A 2 11.11 -35.85 23.41
N ARG A 3 10.41 -36.57 24.29
CA ARG A 3 9.05 -36.21 24.74
C ARG A 3 8.96 -34.82 25.39
N THR A 4 10.10 -34.22 25.73
CA THR A 4 10.28 -32.91 26.34
C THR A 4 10.48 -31.76 25.33
N ASP A 5 10.71 -32.05 24.04
CA ASP A 5 10.88 -31.01 23.03
C ASP A 5 9.52 -30.63 22.43
N HIS A 6 8.96 -29.50 22.86
CA HIS A 6 7.71 -28.97 22.32
C HIS A 6 7.92 -28.33 20.94
N LEU A 7 6.83 -28.28 20.15
CA LEU A 7 6.83 -27.55 18.88
C LEU A 7 7.04 -26.06 19.13
N THR A 8 7.86 -25.41 18.30
CA THR A 8 8.03 -23.96 18.36
C THR A 8 6.84 -23.25 17.74
N GLU A 9 6.61 -21.99 18.10
CA GLU A 9 5.53 -21.18 17.55
C GLU A 9 5.61 -21.03 16.02
N GLU A 10 6.83 -20.94 15.47
CA GLU A 10 7.06 -20.95 14.02
C GLU A 10 6.60 -22.27 13.35
N GLN A 11 6.69 -23.40 14.07
CA GLN A 11 6.18 -24.69 13.57
C GLN A 11 4.65 -24.74 13.63
N PHE A 12 4.01 -24.14 14.65
CA PHE A 12 2.56 -23.97 14.71
C PHE A 12 2.03 -23.11 13.55
N VAL A 13 2.72 -22.01 13.21
CA VAL A 13 2.35 -21.17 12.05
C VAL A 13 2.47 -21.92 10.72
N ARG A 14 3.44 -22.84 10.59
CA ARG A 14 3.53 -23.70 9.41
C ARG A 14 2.46 -24.79 9.40
N LEU A 15 2.03 -25.25 10.57
CA LEU A 15 1.01 -26.28 10.71
C LEU A 15 -0.39 -25.80 10.30
N SER A 16 -0.70 -24.51 10.49
CA SER A 16 -1.97 -23.91 10.03
C SER A 16 -2.04 -23.70 8.51
N GLY A 17 -0.90 -23.76 7.81
CA GLY A 17 -0.83 -23.75 6.35
C GLY A 17 -1.02 -25.12 5.69
N ALA A 18 -1.03 -25.17 4.35
CA ALA A 18 -1.25 -26.39 3.56
C ALA A 18 -0.13 -27.46 3.65
N GLY A 19 0.82 -27.33 4.57
CA GLY A 19 2.05 -28.13 4.61
C GLY A 19 2.40 -28.66 5.99
N THR A 20 1.55 -29.51 6.57
CA THR A 20 1.90 -30.23 7.79
C THR A 20 2.79 -31.43 7.46
N GLY A 21 4.07 -31.36 7.84
CA GLY A 21 4.99 -32.50 7.74
C GLY A 21 4.50 -33.67 8.62
N PRO A 22 4.67 -34.93 8.18
CA PRO A 22 4.17 -36.11 8.90
C PRO A 22 4.72 -36.24 10.33
N THR A 23 5.94 -35.77 10.56
CA THR A 23 6.59 -35.75 11.89
C THR A 23 5.89 -34.84 12.90
N ALA A 24 5.41 -33.67 12.46
CA ALA A 24 4.70 -32.74 13.34
C ALA A 24 3.32 -33.28 13.75
N ARG A 25 2.63 -33.97 12.84
CA ARG A 25 1.35 -34.65 13.15
C ARG A 25 1.54 -35.78 14.16
N LEU A 26 2.59 -36.58 13.99
CA LEU A 26 2.92 -37.65 14.93
C LEU A 26 3.26 -37.10 16.32
N HIS A 27 3.98 -35.97 16.40
CA HIS A 27 4.27 -35.32 17.68
C HIS A 27 3.01 -34.76 18.34
N LEU A 28 2.15 -34.07 17.59
CA LEU A 28 0.87 -33.56 18.09
C LEU A 28 0.02 -34.70 18.65
N ALA A 29 -0.02 -35.87 18.01
CA ALA A 29 -0.77 -37.02 18.53
C ALA A 29 -0.23 -37.55 19.88
N GLY A 30 1.04 -37.29 20.22
CA GLY A 30 1.71 -37.84 21.41
C GLY A 30 2.01 -36.85 22.54
N CYS A 31 1.73 -35.55 22.37
CA CYS A 31 2.09 -34.49 23.32
C CYS A 31 0.88 -33.61 23.66
N GLU A 32 0.28 -33.84 24.83
CA GLU A 32 -0.90 -33.12 25.34
C GLU A 32 -0.71 -31.58 25.39
N PRO A 33 0.41 -31.02 25.89
CA PRO A 33 0.63 -29.57 25.85
C PRO A 33 0.58 -28.97 24.44
N CYS A 34 1.14 -29.67 23.45
CA CYS A 34 1.10 -29.23 22.05
C CYS A 34 -0.30 -29.35 21.44
N GLN A 35 -1.12 -30.31 21.90
CA GLN A 35 -2.53 -30.43 21.50
C GLN A 35 -3.36 -29.28 22.06
N GLU A 36 -3.20 -28.96 23.34
CA GLU A 36 -3.89 -27.83 23.97
C GLU A 36 -3.55 -26.50 23.29
N GLN A 37 -2.27 -26.31 22.97
CA GLN A 37 -1.83 -25.13 22.24
C GLN A 37 -2.38 -25.13 20.80
N ALA A 38 -2.36 -26.26 20.08
CA ALA A 38 -2.99 -26.34 18.76
C ALA A 38 -4.49 -25.99 18.83
N ALA A 39 -5.20 -26.50 19.83
CA ALA A 39 -6.62 -26.22 20.03
C ALA A 39 -6.89 -24.74 20.37
N SER A 40 -6.00 -24.07 21.13
CA SER A 40 -6.14 -22.63 21.39
C SER A 40 -5.96 -21.81 20.12
N TRP A 41 -5.02 -22.16 19.25
CA TRP A 41 -4.84 -21.53 17.94
C TRP A 41 -6.04 -21.77 17.02
N THR A 42 -6.61 -22.98 16.99
CA THR A 42 -7.82 -23.26 16.22
C THR A 42 -9.01 -22.42 16.70
N ARG A 43 -9.21 -22.30 18.03
CA ARG A 43 -10.27 -21.44 18.59
C ARG A 43 -10.08 -19.97 18.23
N LEU A 44 -8.85 -19.46 18.22
CA LEU A 44 -8.55 -18.10 17.77
C LEU A 44 -8.85 -17.93 16.27
N ALA A 45 -8.51 -18.91 15.45
CA ALA A 45 -8.80 -18.89 14.01
C ALA A 45 -10.30 -18.90 13.72
N GLU A 46 -11.07 -19.73 14.44
CA GLU A 46 -12.54 -19.77 14.36
C GLU A 46 -13.16 -18.45 14.80
N ALA A 47 -12.74 -17.90 15.95
CA ALA A 47 -13.23 -16.61 16.43
C ALA A 47 -12.91 -15.45 15.46
N ALA A 48 -11.74 -15.48 14.82
CA ALA A 48 -11.37 -14.51 13.80
C ALA A 48 -12.23 -14.66 12.54
N ALA A 49 -12.53 -15.89 12.10
CA ALA A 49 -13.40 -16.15 10.97
C ALA A 49 -14.85 -15.70 11.24
N ASP A 50 -15.37 -15.94 12.45
CA ASP A 50 -16.69 -15.47 12.87
C ASP A 50 -16.76 -13.94 12.93
N ALA A 51 -15.73 -13.28 13.45
CA ALA A 51 -15.64 -11.83 13.46
C ALA A 51 -15.59 -11.25 12.03
N ASP A 52 -14.84 -11.87 11.12
CA ASP A 52 -14.80 -11.46 9.71
C ASP A 52 -16.16 -11.64 9.05
N LEU A 53 -16.87 -12.75 9.30
CA LEU A 53 -18.24 -12.97 8.82
C LEU A 53 -19.23 -11.93 9.35
N LEU A 54 -19.10 -11.49 10.61
CA LEU A 54 -19.94 -10.43 11.18
C LEU A 54 -19.66 -9.07 10.52
N LEU A 55 -18.39 -8.73 10.32
CA LEU A 55 -17.98 -7.48 9.66
C LEU A 55 -18.31 -7.45 8.17
N THR A 56 -18.26 -8.60 7.49
CA THR A 56 -18.59 -8.72 6.07
C THR A 56 -20.06 -8.97 5.81
N ARG A 57 -20.88 -9.41 6.79
CA ARG A 57 -22.33 -9.59 6.61
C ARG A 57 -23.07 -8.30 6.24
N GLU A 58 -22.62 -7.14 6.73
CA GLU A 58 -23.16 -5.84 6.31
C GLU A 58 -22.57 -5.34 4.98
N ALA A 59 -21.44 -5.88 4.55
CA ALA A 59 -20.83 -5.57 3.27
C ALA A 59 -21.27 -6.59 2.21
N THR A 60 -22.31 -6.26 1.43
CA THR A 60 -22.75 -6.95 0.20
C THR A 60 -21.77 -8.00 -0.31
N ALA A 61 -22.20 -9.28 -0.28
CA ALA A 61 -21.41 -10.43 -0.70
C ALA A 61 -20.51 -10.11 -1.91
N PRO A 62 -19.21 -10.43 -1.85
CA PRO A 62 -18.30 -10.08 -2.92
C PRO A 62 -18.83 -10.65 -4.24
N PRO A 63 -18.90 -9.84 -5.32
CA PRO A 63 -19.43 -10.30 -6.59
C PRO A 63 -18.64 -11.52 -7.08
N SER A 64 -19.34 -12.50 -7.65
CA SER A 64 -18.70 -13.71 -8.18
C SER A 64 -17.58 -13.34 -9.16
N PHE A 65 -16.58 -14.21 -9.26
CA PHE A 65 -15.45 -14.02 -10.18
C PHE A 65 -15.93 -13.77 -11.62
N ASP A 66 -17.01 -14.44 -12.03
CA ASP A 66 -17.67 -14.24 -13.32
C ASP A 66 -18.32 -12.87 -13.46
N ALA A 67 -18.95 -12.35 -12.39
CA ALA A 67 -19.50 -11.00 -12.36
C ALA A 67 -18.40 -9.92 -12.44
N LEU A 68 -17.23 -10.15 -11.83
CA LEU A 68 -16.07 -9.26 -11.92
C LEU A 68 -15.42 -9.25 -13.32
N LEU A 69 -15.46 -10.39 -14.02
CA LEU A 69 -14.91 -10.54 -15.36
C LEU A 69 -15.85 -10.06 -16.47
N GLY A 70 -17.14 -9.85 -16.18
CA GLY A 70 -18.11 -9.27 -17.11
C GLY A 70 -18.17 -9.99 -18.45
N GLY A 71 -18.03 -11.32 -18.46
CA GLY A 71 -18.04 -12.14 -19.68
C GLY A 71 -16.84 -11.93 -20.62
N ARG A 72 -15.75 -11.29 -20.18
CA ARG A 72 -14.59 -10.97 -21.04
C ARG A 72 -13.57 -12.10 -21.22
N LEU A 73 -13.76 -13.24 -20.56
CA LEU A 73 -13.02 -14.45 -20.90
C LEU A 73 -13.81 -15.22 -21.95
N PRO A 74 -13.23 -15.55 -23.12
CA PRO A 74 -13.87 -16.43 -24.06
C PRO A 74 -14.18 -17.75 -23.35
N ALA A 75 -15.43 -18.20 -23.45
CA ALA A 75 -15.90 -19.41 -22.80
C ALA A 75 -14.95 -20.57 -23.11
N ARG A 76 -14.13 -20.96 -22.13
CA ARG A 76 -13.25 -22.14 -22.19
C ARG A 76 -14.06 -23.44 -22.05
N ALA A 77 -15.34 -23.40 -22.43
CA ALA A 77 -16.29 -24.50 -22.34
C ALA A 77 -15.96 -25.63 -23.33
N ALA A 78 -15.29 -25.33 -24.44
CA ALA A 78 -14.98 -26.34 -25.46
C ALA A 78 -13.86 -27.33 -25.06
N ALA A 79 -13.06 -27.04 -24.02
CA ALA A 79 -11.95 -27.92 -23.60
C ALA A 79 -12.31 -28.86 -22.43
N ALA A 80 -13.47 -28.67 -21.78
CA ALA A 80 -13.92 -29.50 -20.66
C ALA A 80 -14.78 -30.72 -21.10
N GLU A 81 -15.33 -30.68 -22.32
CA GLU A 81 -16.14 -31.75 -22.90
C GLU A 81 -15.42 -33.11 -23.02
N PRO A 82 -14.14 -33.21 -23.45
CA PRO A 82 -13.49 -34.52 -23.58
C PRO A 82 -13.14 -35.16 -22.22
N VAL A 83 -12.98 -34.35 -21.16
CA VAL A 83 -12.69 -34.87 -19.80
C VAL A 83 -13.94 -35.43 -19.13
N ARG A 84 -15.11 -34.82 -19.35
CA ARG A 84 -16.39 -35.37 -18.82
C ARG A 84 -16.80 -36.66 -19.52
N ARG A 85 -16.52 -36.81 -20.82
CA ARG A 85 -16.77 -38.08 -21.54
C ARG A 85 -15.89 -39.23 -21.04
N ALA A 86 -14.61 -38.95 -20.73
CA ALA A 86 -13.69 -39.97 -20.20
C ALA A 86 -14.06 -40.45 -18.78
N ALA A 87 -14.76 -39.63 -17.99
CA ALA A 87 -15.19 -39.98 -16.63
C ALA A 87 -16.53 -40.74 -16.57
N ALA A 88 -17.30 -40.80 -17.67
CA ALA A 88 -18.60 -41.46 -17.72
C ALA A 88 -18.54 -42.92 -18.20
N GLU A 89 -17.37 -43.42 -18.59
CA GLU A 89 -17.15 -44.81 -18.97
C GLU A 89 -16.93 -45.66 -17.70
N PRO A 90 -17.82 -46.62 -17.35
CA PRO A 90 -17.63 -47.46 -16.17
C PRO A 90 -16.50 -48.46 -16.41
N VAL A 91 -15.32 -48.17 -15.89
CA VAL A 91 -14.14 -49.06 -15.92
C VAL A 91 -14.41 -50.30 -15.06
N ARG A 92 -14.93 -51.37 -15.69
CA ARG A 92 -14.95 -52.73 -15.14
C ARG A 92 -13.63 -53.43 -15.48
N ARG A 93 -12.54 -53.16 -14.74
CA ARG A 93 -11.38 -54.05 -14.63
C ARG A 93 -10.55 -53.70 -13.38
N PRO A 94 -10.10 -54.69 -12.59
CA PRO A 94 -9.28 -54.42 -11.42
C PRO A 94 -7.88 -54.02 -11.89
N VAL A 95 -7.50 -52.77 -11.63
CA VAL A 95 -6.16 -52.24 -11.92
C VAL A 95 -5.26 -52.61 -10.74
N ALA A 96 -4.52 -53.70 -10.88
CA ALA A 96 -3.37 -54.00 -10.07
C ALA A 96 -2.13 -53.44 -10.77
N GLU A 97 -1.83 -52.15 -10.55
CA GLU A 97 -0.48 -51.54 -10.60
C GLU A 97 -0.58 -50.01 -10.42
N PRO A 98 0.25 -49.38 -9.57
CA PRO A 98 0.26 -47.94 -9.41
C PRO A 98 1.00 -47.29 -10.60
N VAL A 99 0.24 -46.69 -11.51
CA VAL A 99 0.80 -45.88 -12.61
C VAL A 99 1.31 -44.55 -12.04
N CYS A 100 2.58 -44.53 -11.64
CA CYS A 100 3.36 -43.30 -11.39
C CYS A 100 3.78 -42.67 -12.73
N ALA A 101 2.83 -42.24 -13.55
CA ALA A 101 3.14 -41.41 -14.71
C ALA A 101 3.12 -39.93 -14.26
N PRO A 102 4.23 -39.18 -14.37
CA PRO A 102 4.21 -37.76 -14.10
C PRO A 102 3.32 -37.09 -15.14
N VAL A 103 2.19 -36.52 -14.70
CA VAL A 103 1.42 -35.57 -15.50
C VAL A 103 2.29 -34.33 -15.65
N ALA A 104 3.16 -34.36 -16.68
CA ALA A 104 3.83 -33.19 -17.20
C ALA A 104 2.77 -32.31 -17.86
N ALA A 105 1.91 -31.69 -17.05
CA ALA A 105 1.07 -30.59 -17.48
C ALA A 105 2.02 -29.53 -18.02
N ALA A 106 2.00 -29.34 -19.33
CA ALA A 106 2.77 -28.31 -20.01
C ALA A 106 2.41 -26.96 -19.39
N VAL A 107 3.23 -26.50 -18.45
CA VAL A 107 3.18 -25.14 -17.93
C VAL A 107 3.45 -24.26 -19.14
N PRO A 108 2.50 -23.41 -19.58
CA PRO A 108 2.74 -22.50 -20.70
C PRO A 108 3.96 -21.66 -20.35
N ARG A 109 5.05 -21.85 -21.11
CA ARG A 109 6.27 -21.07 -20.96
C ARG A 109 5.91 -19.59 -21.11
N PRO A 110 6.44 -18.69 -20.24
CA PRO A 110 6.19 -17.27 -20.38
C PRO A 110 6.63 -16.84 -21.78
N VAL A 111 5.70 -16.26 -22.54
CA VAL A 111 5.97 -15.73 -23.88
C VAL A 111 6.93 -14.56 -23.71
N ALA A 112 8.22 -14.86 -23.74
CA ALA A 112 9.28 -13.89 -23.80
C ALA A 112 9.13 -13.11 -25.11
N GLY A 113 8.96 -11.79 -25.00
CA GLY A 113 9.06 -10.90 -26.16
C GLY A 113 7.75 -10.33 -26.71
N THR A 114 6.66 -10.25 -25.93
CA THR A 114 5.61 -9.31 -26.32
C THR A 114 6.15 -7.89 -26.12
N VAL A 115 6.32 -7.15 -27.22
CA VAL A 115 6.52 -5.70 -27.17
C VAL A 115 5.15 -5.10 -26.85
N TRP A 116 4.96 -4.67 -25.61
CA TRP A 116 3.68 -4.09 -25.19
C TRP A 116 3.53 -2.72 -25.85
N SER A 117 2.45 -2.51 -26.60
CA SER A 117 2.17 -1.17 -27.13
C SER A 117 1.99 -0.20 -25.96
N ARG A 118 2.53 1.02 -26.08
CA ARG A 118 2.36 2.08 -25.08
C ARG A 118 0.89 2.29 -24.70
N SER A 119 -0.01 2.17 -25.68
CA SER A 119 -1.46 2.26 -25.49
C SER A 119 -2.03 1.15 -24.60
N ARG A 120 -1.51 -0.08 -24.70
CA ARG A 120 -1.92 -1.20 -23.84
C ARG A 120 -1.41 -1.00 -22.41
N VAL A 121 -0.15 -0.57 -22.24
CA VAL A 121 0.43 -0.24 -20.92
C VAL A 121 -0.39 0.85 -20.24
N TRP A 122 -0.68 1.95 -20.94
CA TRP A 122 -1.45 3.06 -20.38
C TRP A 122 -2.88 2.67 -20.03
N ARG A 123 -3.53 1.86 -20.87
CA ARG A 123 -4.87 1.32 -20.58
C ARG A 123 -4.87 0.45 -19.32
N ILE A 124 -3.89 -0.44 -19.17
CA ILE A 124 -3.77 -1.30 -17.99
C ILE A 124 -3.47 -0.46 -16.75
N ALA A 125 -2.55 0.50 -16.84
CA ALA A 125 -2.26 1.44 -15.76
C ALA A 125 -3.52 2.19 -15.33
N ARG A 126 -4.27 2.76 -16.29
CA ARG A 126 -5.54 3.44 -16.02
C ARG A 126 -6.57 2.51 -15.38
N GLN A 127 -6.73 1.29 -15.88
CA GLN A 127 -7.66 0.31 -15.30
C GLN A 127 -7.27 -0.04 -13.86
N LEU A 128 -5.99 -0.23 -13.58
CA LEU A 128 -5.47 -0.44 -12.23
C LEU A 128 -5.78 0.76 -11.35
N THR A 129 -5.44 1.98 -11.79
CA THR A 129 -5.69 3.20 -11.02
C THR A 129 -7.17 3.39 -10.69
N VAL A 130 -8.07 3.24 -11.68
CA VAL A 130 -9.53 3.37 -11.46
C VAL A 130 -10.03 2.34 -10.46
N ARG A 131 -9.55 1.09 -10.54
CA ARG A 131 -9.91 0.06 -9.56
C ARG A 131 -9.35 0.36 -8.16
N GLN A 132 -8.15 0.96 -8.08
CA GLN A 132 -7.57 1.39 -6.81
C GLN A 132 -8.35 2.55 -6.16
N VAL A 133 -8.92 3.48 -6.95
CA VAL A 133 -9.81 4.55 -6.40
C VAL A 133 -10.93 3.95 -5.58
N GLY A 134 -11.60 2.91 -6.10
CA GLY A 134 -12.71 2.25 -5.40
C GLY A 134 -12.29 1.49 -4.13
N MET A 135 -11.01 1.17 -3.98
CA MET A 135 -10.46 0.47 -2.81
C MET A 135 -9.93 1.42 -1.74
N LEU A 136 -9.64 2.68 -2.08
CA LEU A 136 -9.19 3.67 -1.11
C LEU A 136 -10.29 3.92 -0.06
N PRO A 137 -9.90 4.27 1.18
CA PRO A 137 -10.87 4.63 2.20
C PRO A 137 -11.73 5.79 1.68
N ARG A 138 -13.06 5.61 1.66
CA ARG A 138 -14.00 6.63 1.15
C ARG A 138 -13.86 7.96 1.89
N SER A 139 -13.34 7.95 3.11
CA SER A 139 -13.03 9.13 3.91
C SER A 139 -11.82 9.93 3.41
N LEU A 140 -10.91 9.34 2.64
CA LEU A 140 -9.69 10.03 2.22
C LEU A 140 -9.98 11.21 1.29
N GLY A 141 -10.88 11.04 0.33
CA GLY A 141 -11.34 12.12 -0.56
C GLY A 141 -11.87 13.35 0.19
N PRO A 142 -12.90 13.22 1.05
CA PRO A 142 -13.43 14.35 1.81
C PRO A 142 -12.42 14.92 2.81
N ILE A 143 -11.57 14.10 3.45
CA ILE A 143 -10.53 14.60 4.35
C ILE A 143 -9.52 15.47 3.60
N THR A 144 -9.01 15.01 2.45
CA THR A 144 -8.09 15.80 1.61
C THR A 144 -8.76 17.08 1.13
N PHE A 145 -10.03 17.01 0.69
CA PHE A 145 -10.77 18.19 0.25
C PHE A 145 -10.95 19.22 1.38
N VAL A 146 -11.38 18.79 2.56
CA VAL A 146 -11.51 19.64 3.75
C VAL A 146 -10.15 20.21 4.15
N GLY A 147 -9.09 19.41 4.12
CA GLY A 147 -7.72 19.85 4.40
C GLY A 147 -7.25 20.95 3.44
N LEU A 148 -7.53 20.81 2.14
CA LEU A 148 -7.20 21.83 1.13
C LEU A 148 -8.04 23.10 1.27
N LEU A 149 -9.32 22.98 1.61
CA LEU A 149 -10.17 24.13 1.93
C LEU A 149 -9.65 24.89 3.15
N LEU A 150 -9.27 24.17 4.21
CA LEU A 150 -8.65 24.76 5.40
C LEU A 150 -7.31 25.41 5.05
N ALA A 151 -6.49 24.81 4.18
CA ALA A 151 -5.23 25.40 3.73
C ALA A 151 -5.46 26.71 2.96
N GLY A 152 -6.46 26.75 2.07
CA GLY A 152 -6.86 27.97 1.36
C GLY A 152 -7.40 29.04 2.32
N ALA A 153 -8.23 28.66 3.29
CA ALA A 153 -8.74 29.56 4.32
C ALA A 153 -7.60 30.13 5.18
N VAL A 154 -6.64 29.31 5.58
CA VAL A 154 -5.43 29.75 6.31
C VAL A 154 -4.65 30.76 5.47
N ALA A 155 -4.45 30.53 4.17
CA ALA A 155 -3.77 31.48 3.30
C ALA A 155 -4.52 32.82 3.22
N LEU A 156 -5.84 32.82 3.13
CA LEU A 156 -6.66 34.03 2.97
C LEU A 156 -6.86 34.82 4.27
N LEU A 157 -6.93 34.13 5.42
CA LEU A 157 -7.25 34.74 6.72
C LEU A 157 -6.00 35.14 7.51
N SER A 158 -4.81 34.72 7.08
CA SER A 158 -3.56 35.02 7.78
C SER A 158 -3.10 36.46 7.56
N PRO A 159 -2.40 37.06 8.53
CA PRO A 159 -1.82 38.40 8.38
C PRO A 159 -0.86 38.50 7.17
N PRO A 160 -0.75 39.69 6.55
CA PRO A 160 0.21 39.93 5.49
C PRO A 160 1.64 39.60 5.97
N GLY A 161 2.37 38.81 5.19
CA GLY A 161 3.70 38.28 5.53
C GLY A 161 3.72 36.85 6.10
N TYR A 162 2.59 36.35 6.60
CA TYR A 162 2.44 34.96 7.07
C TYR A 162 1.57 34.11 6.13
N ALA A 163 0.65 34.72 5.39
CA ALA A 163 -0.28 34.08 4.46
C ALA A 163 0.37 33.04 3.55
N ASP A 164 1.42 33.44 2.83
CA ASP A 164 2.07 32.59 1.83
C ASP A 164 2.72 31.37 2.49
N ARG A 165 3.34 31.57 3.65
CA ARG A 165 4.10 30.54 4.37
C ARG A 165 3.18 29.56 5.08
N LEU A 166 2.14 30.06 5.76
CA LEU A 166 1.18 29.21 6.45
C LEU A 166 0.28 28.45 5.47
N GLY A 167 -0.13 29.09 4.37
CA GLY A 167 -0.85 28.42 3.29
C GLY A 167 -0.02 27.29 2.66
N ALA A 168 1.24 27.58 2.33
CA ALA A 168 2.16 26.58 1.80
C ALA A 168 2.44 25.42 2.80
N ALA A 169 2.62 25.75 4.09
CA ALA A 169 2.78 24.77 5.15
C ALA A 169 1.53 23.88 5.28
N ALA A 170 0.33 24.46 5.20
CA ALA A 170 -0.92 23.70 5.26
C ALA A 170 -1.09 22.76 4.06
N ILE A 171 -0.80 23.21 2.83
CA ILE A 171 -0.84 22.35 1.63
C ILE A 171 0.15 21.19 1.78
N SER A 172 1.39 21.46 2.18
CA SER A 172 2.40 20.41 2.38
C SER A 172 2.02 19.40 3.48
N LEU A 173 1.35 19.86 4.54
CA LEU A 173 0.81 18.99 5.58
C LEU A 173 -0.28 18.05 5.03
N VAL A 174 -1.17 18.56 4.16
CA VAL A 174 -2.19 17.74 3.51
C VAL A 174 -1.54 16.66 2.65
N VAL A 175 -0.52 17.00 1.84
CA VAL A 175 0.22 16.01 1.03
C VAL A 175 0.90 14.95 1.90
N LEU A 176 1.52 15.37 3.01
CA LEU A 176 2.14 14.47 3.97
C LEU A 176 1.12 13.48 4.56
N LEU A 177 -0.01 13.98 5.04
CA LEU A 177 -1.05 13.15 5.64
C LEU A 177 -1.72 12.23 4.60
N GLY A 178 -1.97 12.74 3.39
CA GLY A 178 -2.48 11.97 2.27
C GLY A 178 -1.55 10.80 1.93
N SER A 179 -0.25 11.07 1.80
CA SER A 179 0.76 10.05 1.51
C SER A 179 0.83 8.97 2.61
N LEU A 180 0.74 9.35 3.89
CA LEU A 180 0.75 8.40 5.00
C LEU A 180 -0.51 7.54 5.06
N GLY A 181 -1.66 8.10 4.70
CA GLY A 181 -2.92 7.36 4.57
C GLY A 181 -2.83 6.21 3.57
N VAL A 182 -1.96 6.32 2.56
CA VAL A 182 -1.69 5.22 1.62
C VAL A 182 -0.79 4.15 2.23
N VAL A 183 0.24 4.53 2.99
CA VAL A 183 1.21 3.60 3.58
C VAL A 183 0.63 2.81 4.76
N SER A 184 -0.31 3.40 5.51
CA SER A 184 -0.94 2.78 6.70
C SER A 184 -1.84 1.58 6.41
N SER A 185 -2.05 1.23 5.13
CA SER A 185 -2.81 0.03 4.69
C SER A 185 -2.13 -1.30 5.08
N ARG A 186 -1.07 -1.29 5.91
CA ARG A 186 -0.49 -2.54 6.45
C ARG A 186 -1.46 -3.36 7.29
N ARG A 187 -2.49 -2.74 7.88
CA ARG A 187 -3.56 -3.42 8.64
C ARG A 187 -4.81 -3.71 7.81
N ASP A 188 -4.74 -3.58 6.49
CA ASP A 188 -5.88 -3.85 5.62
C ASP A 188 -6.05 -5.38 5.46
N PRO A 189 -7.14 -6.00 5.95
CA PRO A 189 -7.39 -7.45 5.83
C PRO A 189 -7.37 -7.93 4.36
N ARG A 190 -7.52 -7.01 3.42
CA ARG A 190 -7.38 -7.26 1.97
C ARG A 190 -5.96 -7.63 1.54
N LYS A 191 -4.95 -7.46 2.39
CA LYS A 191 -3.57 -7.86 2.08
C LYS A 191 -3.40 -9.36 1.92
N GLU A 192 -4.14 -10.17 2.67
CA GLU A 192 -4.13 -11.63 2.50
C GLU A 192 -4.69 -12.01 1.12
N LEU A 193 -5.76 -11.33 0.69
CA LEU A 193 -6.31 -11.48 -0.65
C LEU A 193 -5.35 -11.00 -1.75
N LEU A 194 -4.58 -9.93 -1.50
CA LEU A 194 -3.57 -9.42 -2.42
C LEU A 194 -2.36 -10.35 -2.58
N GLN A 195 -2.04 -11.16 -1.57
CA GLN A 195 -1.03 -12.21 -1.70
C GLN A 195 -1.51 -13.38 -2.58
N ALA A 196 -2.82 -13.59 -2.70
CA ALA A 196 -3.40 -14.56 -3.63
C ALA A 196 -3.54 -14.01 -5.06
N LEU A 197 -3.42 -12.69 -5.26
CA LEU A 197 -3.53 -12.07 -6.58
C LEU A 197 -2.19 -12.08 -7.33
N PRO A 198 -2.19 -12.28 -8.65
CA PRO A 198 -0.98 -12.32 -9.47
C PRO A 198 -0.33 -10.94 -9.71
N VAL A 199 -0.68 -9.92 -8.91
CA VAL A 199 -0.19 -8.55 -9.06
C VAL A 199 0.86 -8.25 -7.99
N PRO A 200 2.09 -7.84 -8.37
CA PRO A 200 3.13 -7.52 -7.40
C PRO A 200 2.69 -6.41 -6.42
N PRO A 201 3.02 -6.53 -5.11
CA PRO A 201 2.62 -5.54 -4.10
C PRO A 201 3.19 -4.14 -4.39
N VAL A 202 4.37 -4.07 -5.00
CA VAL A 202 4.99 -2.80 -5.42
C VAL A 202 4.14 -2.06 -6.47
N THR A 203 3.47 -2.78 -7.37
CA THR A 203 2.62 -2.16 -8.40
C THR A 203 1.38 -1.53 -7.78
N VAL A 204 0.76 -2.22 -6.82
CA VAL A 204 -0.39 -1.70 -6.08
C VAL A 204 0.01 -0.48 -5.25
N PHE A 205 1.14 -0.56 -4.54
CA PHE A 205 1.68 0.56 -3.78
C PHE A 205 1.94 1.79 -4.66
N LEU A 206 2.67 1.60 -5.77
CA LEU A 206 2.99 2.68 -6.70
C LEU A 206 1.73 3.30 -7.29
N ALA A 207 0.73 2.49 -7.66
CA ALA A 207 -0.53 3.00 -8.19
C ALA A 207 -1.28 3.88 -7.18
N ARG A 208 -1.33 3.47 -5.90
CA ARG A 208 -2.00 4.25 -4.84
C ARG A 208 -1.24 5.52 -4.51
N VAL A 209 0.08 5.45 -4.34
CA VAL A 209 0.91 6.63 -4.06
C VAL A 209 0.83 7.63 -5.20
N THR A 210 0.94 7.18 -6.45
CA THR A 210 0.82 8.05 -7.64
C THR A 210 -0.55 8.73 -7.70
N LEU A 211 -1.63 7.99 -7.41
CA LEU A 211 -2.98 8.54 -7.41
C LEU A 211 -3.16 9.64 -6.36
N VAL A 212 -2.73 9.38 -5.12
CA VAL A 212 -2.87 10.35 -4.02
C VAL A 212 -1.99 11.57 -4.25
N LEU A 213 -0.71 11.38 -4.62
CA LEU A 213 0.17 12.50 -4.94
C LEU A 213 -0.32 13.33 -6.13
N ALA A 214 -0.92 12.69 -7.15
CA ALA A 214 -1.52 13.41 -8.26
C ALA A 214 -2.77 14.21 -7.84
N ALA A 215 -3.62 13.65 -6.99
CA ALA A 215 -4.79 14.34 -6.45
C ALA A 215 -4.38 15.53 -5.57
N ASP A 216 -3.41 15.33 -4.68
CA ASP A 216 -2.85 16.35 -3.81
C ASP A 216 -2.17 17.46 -4.62
N LEU A 217 -1.42 17.10 -5.68
CA LEU A 217 -0.81 18.06 -6.61
C LEU A 217 -1.86 18.91 -7.31
N VAL A 218 -2.90 18.29 -7.88
CA VAL A 218 -4.01 19.03 -8.52
C VAL A 218 -4.71 19.94 -7.52
N GLY A 219 -5.00 19.44 -6.32
CA GLY A 219 -5.62 20.21 -5.25
C GLY A 219 -4.77 21.41 -4.82
N GLY A 220 -3.48 21.21 -4.57
CA GLY A 220 -2.53 22.27 -4.23
C GLY A 220 -2.38 23.31 -5.35
N LEU A 221 -2.39 22.89 -6.62
CA LEU A 221 -2.39 23.80 -7.78
C LEU A 221 -3.68 24.62 -7.84
N LEU A 222 -4.85 24.00 -7.63
CA LEU A 222 -6.13 24.71 -7.60
C LEU A 222 -6.17 25.75 -6.47
N VAL A 223 -5.70 25.41 -5.27
CA VAL A 223 -5.58 26.35 -4.15
C VAL A 223 -4.62 27.49 -4.51
N SER A 224 -3.47 27.17 -5.13
CA SER A 224 -2.48 28.18 -5.54
C SER A 224 -3.05 29.17 -6.58
N VAL A 225 -3.80 28.66 -7.57
CA VAL A 225 -4.49 29.49 -8.58
C VAL A 225 -5.59 30.33 -7.94
N ALA A 226 -6.41 29.74 -7.07
CA ALA A 226 -7.48 30.46 -6.38
C ALA A 226 -6.94 31.60 -5.51
N SER A 227 -5.83 31.37 -4.78
CA SER A 227 -5.16 32.43 -4.01
C SER A 227 -4.73 33.60 -4.88
N GLY A 228 -4.13 33.34 -6.05
CA GLY A 228 -3.73 34.40 -6.98
C GLY A 228 -4.93 35.17 -7.57
N LEU A 229 -6.04 34.48 -7.87
CA LEU A 229 -7.27 35.12 -8.36
C LEU A 229 -7.95 35.99 -7.31
N LEU A 230 -7.76 35.70 -6.03
CA LEU A 230 -8.31 36.45 -4.90
C LEU A 230 -7.42 37.61 -4.42
N GLY A 231 -6.40 37.98 -5.21
CA GLY A 231 -5.46 39.07 -4.87
C GLY A 231 -4.36 38.67 -3.90
N GLY A 232 -4.14 37.37 -3.70
CA GLY A 232 -3.03 36.82 -2.92
C GLY A 232 -1.69 36.80 -3.69
N PRO A 233 -0.67 36.10 -3.16
CA PRO A 233 0.65 35.94 -3.79
C PRO A 233 0.58 35.33 -5.20
N ALA A 234 1.64 35.55 -5.98
CA ALA A 234 1.73 34.97 -7.31
C ALA A 234 1.71 33.43 -7.26
N VAL A 235 1.01 32.80 -8.21
CA VAL A 235 0.84 31.33 -8.25
C VAL A 235 2.18 30.59 -8.16
N GLY A 236 3.21 31.10 -8.84
CA GLY A 236 4.55 30.50 -8.81
C GLY A 236 5.22 30.54 -7.42
N GLU A 237 5.01 31.62 -6.65
CA GLU A 237 5.55 31.76 -5.29
C GLU A 237 4.87 30.79 -4.33
N VAL A 238 3.55 30.64 -4.45
CA VAL A 238 2.79 29.65 -3.66
C VAL A 238 3.29 28.24 -3.97
N ILE A 239 3.39 27.87 -5.25
CA ILE A 239 3.89 26.56 -5.68
C ILE A 239 5.31 26.31 -5.13
N ALA A 240 6.21 27.30 -5.27
CA ALA A 240 7.57 27.22 -4.74
C ALA A 240 7.61 27.17 -3.19
N GLY A 241 6.58 27.64 -2.51
CA GLY A 241 6.45 27.56 -1.06
C GLY A 241 6.15 26.16 -0.54
N TRP A 242 5.36 25.35 -1.26
CA TRP A 242 4.88 24.06 -0.72
C TRP A 242 5.43 22.83 -1.43
N LEU A 243 5.81 22.89 -2.71
CA LEU A 243 6.12 21.69 -3.50
C LEU A 243 7.35 20.93 -2.98
N GLY A 244 8.46 21.63 -2.76
CA GLY A 244 9.69 21.07 -2.20
C GLY A 244 9.47 20.49 -0.78
N PRO A 245 8.95 21.30 0.17
CA PRO A 245 8.59 20.82 1.51
C PRO A 245 7.66 19.61 1.53
N ALA A 246 6.62 19.61 0.68
CA ALA A 246 5.68 18.50 0.56
C ALA A 246 6.39 17.23 0.10
N LEU A 247 7.20 17.30 -0.96
CA LEU A 247 7.93 16.15 -1.49
C LEU A 247 8.96 15.59 -0.51
N LEU A 248 9.71 16.46 0.18
CA LEU A 248 10.71 16.04 1.17
C LEU A 248 10.06 15.37 2.39
N SER A 249 9.05 16.03 2.97
CA SER A 249 8.38 15.55 4.19
C SER A 249 7.55 14.29 3.92
N ALA A 250 6.78 14.23 2.83
CA ALA A 250 6.05 13.04 2.42
C ALA A 250 7.00 11.89 2.03
N GLY A 251 8.07 12.19 1.29
CA GLY A 251 9.10 11.22 0.92
C GLY A 251 9.74 10.55 2.14
N LEU A 252 10.20 11.35 3.10
CA LEU A 252 10.77 10.86 4.36
C LEU A 252 9.76 10.05 5.17
N ALA A 253 8.53 10.56 5.29
CA ALA A 253 7.44 9.89 5.99
C ALA A 253 7.17 8.51 5.40
N MET A 254 7.09 8.40 4.06
CA MET A 254 6.88 7.13 3.37
C MET A 254 8.03 6.15 3.57
N VAL A 255 9.29 6.60 3.47
CA VAL A 255 10.47 5.73 3.70
C VAL A 255 10.43 5.12 5.09
N VAL A 256 10.23 5.95 6.12
CA VAL A 256 10.23 5.49 7.52
C VAL A 256 8.99 4.64 7.82
N ALA A 257 7.82 5.01 7.28
CA ALA A 257 6.58 4.24 7.42
C ALA A 257 6.68 2.84 6.81
N VAL A 258 7.30 2.72 5.63
CA VAL A 258 7.55 1.43 4.97
C VAL A 258 8.64 0.65 5.68
N TRP A 259 9.70 1.30 6.17
CA TRP A 259 10.82 0.60 6.79
C TRP A 259 10.50 0.04 8.18
N LYS A 260 9.77 0.79 9.00
CA LYS A 260 9.50 0.44 10.41
C LYS A 260 8.01 0.36 10.69
N ALA A 261 7.34 1.50 10.85
CA ALA A 261 5.94 1.57 11.22
C ALA A 261 5.31 2.90 10.77
N PRO A 262 3.99 2.93 10.46
CA PRO A 262 3.32 4.16 10.00
C PRO A 262 3.44 5.35 10.95
N TRP A 263 3.36 5.11 12.27
CA TRP A 263 3.46 6.18 13.26
C TRP A 263 4.86 6.81 13.30
N LEU A 264 5.92 6.02 13.07
CA LEU A 264 7.29 6.54 12.93
C LEU A 264 7.45 7.38 11.66
N GLY A 265 6.75 7.03 10.59
CA GLY A 265 6.69 7.87 9.39
C GLY A 265 6.03 9.22 9.67
N LEU A 266 4.92 9.21 10.42
CA LEU A 266 4.25 10.44 10.85
C LEU A 266 5.16 11.32 11.71
N THR A 267 5.87 10.73 12.69
CA THR A 267 6.77 11.52 13.55
C THR A 267 7.97 12.05 12.78
N ALA A 268 8.58 11.26 11.90
CA ALA A 268 9.73 11.69 11.10
C ALA A 268 9.35 12.78 10.09
N GLY A 269 8.31 12.55 9.28
CA GLY A 269 7.84 13.53 8.31
C GLY A 269 7.25 14.78 8.97
N GLY A 270 6.42 14.58 10.00
CA GLY A 270 5.81 15.68 10.75
C GLY A 270 6.83 16.51 11.53
N GLY A 271 7.85 15.88 12.11
CA GLY A 271 8.97 16.57 12.75
C GLY A 271 9.78 17.39 11.77
N LEU A 272 10.09 16.83 10.58
CA LEU A 272 10.74 17.57 9.51
C LEU A 272 9.87 18.75 9.03
N TRP A 273 8.57 18.53 8.83
CA TRP A 273 7.59 19.56 8.46
C TRP A 273 7.50 20.68 9.50
N LEU A 274 7.39 20.35 10.78
CA LEU A 274 7.37 21.32 11.88
C LEU A 274 8.65 22.14 11.87
N THR A 275 9.80 21.48 11.82
CA THR A 275 11.11 22.16 11.86
C THR A 275 11.26 23.13 10.69
N GLY A 276 10.94 22.70 9.47
CA GLY A 276 11.04 23.55 8.29
C GLY A 276 10.02 24.70 8.28
N THR A 277 8.80 24.46 8.75
CA THR A 277 7.77 25.50 8.91
C THR A 277 8.21 26.54 9.95
N PHE A 278 8.72 26.11 11.11
CA PHE A 278 9.20 27.02 12.14
C PHE A 278 10.37 27.86 11.65
N VAL A 279 11.38 27.23 11.03
CA VAL A 279 12.56 27.93 10.52
C VAL A 279 12.23 28.93 9.42
N THR A 280 11.19 28.66 8.62
CA THR A 280 10.74 29.59 7.58
C THR A 280 9.79 30.65 8.08
N LEU A 281 9.31 30.67 9.32
CA LEU A 281 8.48 31.79 9.79
C LEU A 281 9.29 33.10 9.90
N PRO A 282 8.68 34.28 9.70
CA PRO A 282 9.32 35.56 9.95
C PRO A 282 9.74 35.66 11.42
N HIS A 283 11.04 35.61 11.70
CA HIS A 283 11.59 35.85 13.03
C HIS A 283 11.93 37.34 13.18
N THR A 284 11.79 37.87 14.39
CA THR A 284 12.09 39.27 14.78
C THR A 284 13.59 39.61 14.78
N GLY A 285 14.33 39.27 13.71
CA GLY A 285 15.61 39.91 13.39
C GLY A 285 16.88 39.06 13.42
N ARG A 286 16.84 37.74 13.67
CA ARG A 286 18.03 36.88 13.54
C ARG A 286 17.85 35.85 12.43
N ARG A 287 18.70 35.95 11.39
CA ARG A 287 18.88 34.86 10.42
C ARG A 287 19.58 33.70 11.13
N PRO A 288 19.11 32.45 10.96
CA PRO A 288 19.83 31.32 11.49
C PRO A 288 21.19 31.18 10.79
N VAL A 289 22.23 30.89 11.58
CA VAL A 289 23.60 30.67 11.09
C VAL A 289 23.91 29.17 11.18
N GLY A 290 24.68 28.63 10.23
CA GLY A 290 25.11 27.23 10.23
C GLY A 290 24.04 26.27 9.67
N LEU A 291 23.71 25.20 10.41
CA LEU A 291 22.76 24.17 9.94
C LEU A 291 21.38 24.74 9.57
N GLY A 292 20.95 25.82 10.21
CA GLY A 292 19.67 26.45 9.90
C GLY A 292 19.63 27.14 8.53
N SER A 293 20.77 27.61 7.99
CA SER A 293 20.80 28.17 6.63
C SER A 293 20.71 27.07 5.57
N LEU A 294 21.42 25.96 5.78
CA LEU A 294 21.31 24.77 4.93
C LEU A 294 19.88 24.21 4.93
N LEU A 295 19.22 24.24 6.10
CA LEU A 295 17.83 23.80 6.21
C LEU A 295 16.88 24.74 5.47
N ILE A 296 17.09 26.07 5.51
CA ILE A 296 16.31 27.02 4.70
C ILE A 296 16.49 26.72 3.22
N ASP A 297 17.73 26.57 2.75
CA ASP A 297 18.02 26.27 1.35
C ASP A 297 17.37 24.95 0.89
N LEU A 298 17.41 23.93 1.76
CA LEU A 298 16.77 22.63 1.53
C LEU A 298 15.24 22.70 1.62
N TRP A 299 14.68 23.64 2.37
CA TRP A 299 13.23 23.80 2.51
C TRP A 299 12.64 24.64 1.37
N THR A 300 13.39 25.55 0.79
CA THR A 300 12.94 26.31 -0.39
C THR A 300 12.88 25.42 -1.62
N THR A 301 11.81 25.48 -2.41
CA THR A 301 11.70 24.63 -3.60
C THR A 301 12.79 24.97 -4.62
N GLY A 302 13.81 24.12 -4.68
CA GLY A 302 14.87 24.13 -5.68
C GLY A 302 15.07 22.75 -6.34
N PRO A 303 15.86 22.65 -7.41
CA PRO A 303 16.07 21.39 -8.14
C PRO A 303 16.62 20.27 -7.25
N LEU A 304 17.51 20.62 -6.30
CA LEU A 304 18.05 19.67 -5.32
C LEU A 304 16.97 19.12 -4.38
N THR A 305 16.04 19.96 -3.92
CA THR A 305 14.97 19.56 -3.00
C THR A 305 13.99 18.60 -3.68
N VAL A 306 13.64 18.88 -4.94
CA VAL A 306 12.81 18.02 -5.77
C VAL A 306 13.53 16.70 -6.04
N ALA A 307 14.81 16.74 -6.40
CA ALA A 307 15.61 15.53 -6.62
C ALA A 307 15.70 14.66 -5.35
N ALA A 308 15.95 15.26 -4.19
CA ALA A 308 15.99 14.57 -2.90
C ALA A 308 14.64 13.98 -2.52
N GLY A 309 13.54 14.72 -2.69
CA GLY A 309 12.18 14.23 -2.47
C GLY A 309 11.85 13.03 -3.38
N LEU A 310 12.13 13.12 -4.68
CA LEU A 310 11.94 12.02 -5.63
C LEU A 310 12.82 10.80 -5.29
N LEU A 311 14.06 11.02 -4.83
CA LEU A 311 14.94 9.97 -4.37
C LEU A 311 14.37 9.25 -3.15
N LEU A 312 13.80 9.99 -2.18
CA LEU A 312 13.12 9.40 -1.03
C LEU A 312 11.90 8.57 -1.44
N VAL A 313 11.06 9.08 -2.36
CA VAL A 313 9.93 8.32 -2.91
C VAL A 313 10.42 7.03 -3.60
N GLY A 314 11.48 7.12 -4.42
CA GLY A 314 12.11 5.97 -5.07
C GLY A 314 12.66 4.95 -4.06
N CYS A 315 13.28 5.42 -2.97
CA CYS A 315 13.72 4.59 -1.86
C CYS A 315 12.55 3.86 -1.19
N ALA A 316 11.42 4.55 -0.94
CA ALA A 316 10.23 3.92 -0.37
C ALA A 316 9.68 2.81 -1.29
N VAL A 317 9.59 3.06 -2.60
CA VAL A 317 9.18 2.07 -3.60
C VAL A 317 10.14 0.87 -3.61
N ARG A 318 11.45 1.11 -3.58
CA ARG A 318 12.47 0.05 -3.52
C ARG A 318 12.35 -0.78 -2.24
N LEU A 319 12.07 -0.16 -1.10
CA LEU A 319 11.86 -0.87 0.17
C LEU A 319 10.64 -1.80 0.11
N VAL A 320 9.54 -1.37 -0.52
CA VAL A 320 8.35 -2.23 -0.74
C VAL A 320 8.68 -3.41 -1.66
N ALA A 321 9.60 -3.25 -2.60
CA ALA A 321 9.98 -4.29 -3.54
C ALA A 321 10.87 -5.40 -2.94
N LEU A 322 11.50 -5.18 -1.78
CA LEU A 322 12.41 -6.14 -1.14
C LEU A 322 11.64 -7.13 -0.26
N PRO A 323 11.44 -8.40 -0.66
CA PRO A 323 10.48 -9.32 -0.02
C PRO A 323 10.90 -9.91 1.34
N GLY A 324 11.95 -9.42 2.00
CA GLY A 324 12.59 -10.18 3.09
C GLY A 324 13.19 -9.36 4.24
N ARG A 325 12.81 -8.09 4.42
CA ARG A 325 13.38 -7.24 5.48
C ARG A 325 12.35 -6.58 6.39
N SER A 326 11.10 -7.05 6.44
CA SER A 326 10.23 -6.74 7.57
C SER A 326 10.85 -7.38 8.81
N VAL A 327 11.58 -6.53 9.53
CA VAL A 327 12.25 -6.75 10.81
C VAL A 327 11.37 -7.66 11.67
N ARG A 328 11.97 -8.74 12.20
CA ARG A 328 11.43 -9.51 13.34
C ARG A 328 10.96 -8.47 14.37
N GLU A 329 9.65 -8.30 14.50
CA GLU A 329 9.07 -7.56 15.62
C GLU A 329 9.41 -8.40 16.86
N GLY A 330 10.40 -7.95 17.61
CA GLY A 330 10.73 -8.46 18.93
C GLY A 330 10.00 -7.67 20.00
#